data_AF-A0A818R1B7-F1
#
_entry.id   AF-A0A818R1B7-F1
#
_cell.length_a   1.000
_cell.length_b   1.000
_cell.length_c   1.000
_cell.angle_alpha   90.00
_cell.angle_beta   90.00
_cell.angle_gamma   90.00
#
_symmetry.space_group_name_H-M   'P 1'
#
loop_
_entity.id
_entity.type
_entity.pdbx_description
1 polymer ?
#
loop_
_entity_poly.entity_id
_entity_poly.type
_entity_poly.pdbx_seq_one_letter_code
_entity_poly.pdbx_strand_id
1 'polypeptide(L)'
;MTTNECLSPIITKDILKTIFDNISENELFICSLCATMCTNQHKHQLVSTTCGHLFGKNCIRKRLKETGQCPLCCKQLETRREKQ
;
A
#
# COMPACT_ATOMS: atom_id res chain seq x y z
N MET A 1 -10.36 13.09 24.81
CA MET A 1 -9.29 12.06 24.64
C MET A 1 -9.64 11.30 23.38
N THR A 2 -8.97 11.59 22.27
CA THR A 2 -9.36 11.16 20.93
C THR A 2 -9.16 9.65 20.77
N THR A 3 -10.24 8.92 20.51
CA THR A 3 -10.20 7.51 20.14
C THR A 3 -9.52 7.39 18.79
N ASN A 4 -8.27 6.91 18.80
CA ASN A 4 -7.53 6.52 17.60
C ASN A 4 -8.15 5.22 17.07
N GLU A 5 -9.26 5.36 16.35
CA GLU A 5 -9.83 4.25 15.60
C GLU A 5 -8.98 4.00 14.36
N CYS A 6 -8.14 2.96 14.44
CA CYS A 6 -7.50 2.38 13.27
C CYS A 6 -8.60 1.77 12.40
N LEU A 7 -9.11 2.56 11.46
CA LEU A 7 -10.04 2.10 10.43
C LEU A 7 -9.34 1.05 9.54
N SER A 8 -9.39 -0.20 9.98
CA SER A 8 -9.13 -1.37 9.16
C SER A 8 -10.45 -2.08 8.85
N PRO A 9 -10.62 -2.66 7.66
CA PRO A 9 -10.70 -2.07 6.33
C PRO A 9 -12.19 -1.98 5.88
N ILE A 10 -12.57 -0.99 5.07
CA ILE A 10 -13.95 -0.86 4.54
C ILE A 10 -14.29 -1.98 3.52
N ILE A 11 -13.37 -2.89 3.23
CA ILE A 11 -13.54 -3.91 2.20
C ILE A 11 -13.21 -5.29 2.79
N THR A 12 -14.25 -6.08 3.07
CA THR A 12 -14.09 -7.48 3.48
C THR A 12 -13.45 -8.28 2.35
N LYS A 13 -12.79 -9.41 2.68
CA LYS A 13 -12.14 -10.28 1.69
C LYS A 13 -13.10 -10.71 0.57
N ASP A 14 -14.39 -10.81 0.86
CA ASP A 14 -15.44 -11.16 -0.09
C ASP A 14 -15.72 -10.02 -1.09
N ILE A 15 -15.68 -8.77 -0.63
CA ILE A 15 -15.79 -7.60 -1.51
C ILE A 15 -14.51 -7.44 -2.34
N LEU A 16 -13.32 -7.68 -1.75
CA LEU A 16 -12.06 -7.68 -2.51
C LEU A 16 -12.04 -8.76 -3.59
N LYS A 17 -12.56 -9.96 -3.31
CA LYS A 17 -12.65 -11.05 -4.28
C LYS A 17 -13.61 -10.71 -5.41
N THR A 18 -14.75 -10.10 -5.09
CA THR A 18 -15.72 -9.66 -6.10
C THR A 18 -15.16 -8.53 -6.97
N ILE A 19 -14.41 -7.60 -6.39
CA ILE A 19 -13.71 -6.55 -7.14
C ILE A 19 -12.64 -7.21 -8.04
N PHE A 20 -11.81 -8.09 -7.51
CA PHE A 20 -10.75 -8.81 -8.25
C PHE A 20 -11.30 -9.64 -9.41
N ASP A 21 -12.39 -10.39 -9.20
CA ASP A 21 -13.03 -11.21 -10.23
C ASP A 21 -13.69 -10.35 -11.35
N ASN A 22 -13.92 -9.04 -11.12
CA ASN A 22 -14.51 -8.10 -12.09
C ASN A 22 -13.50 -7.12 -12.70
N ILE A 23 -12.22 -7.14 -12.31
CA ILE A 23 -11.20 -6.31 -12.94
C ILE A 23 -10.71 -7.03 -14.20
N SER A 24 -11.10 -6.54 -15.39
CA SER A 24 -10.53 -6.95 -16.69
C SER A 24 -9.01 -6.71 -16.72
N GLU A 25 -8.25 -7.47 -17.52
CA GLU A 25 -6.75 -7.54 -17.65
C GLU A 25 -5.94 -6.22 -17.59
N ASN A 26 -6.55 -5.05 -17.59
CA ASN A 26 -5.96 -3.79 -17.16
C ASN A 26 -6.16 -3.56 -15.65
N GLU A 27 -5.59 -4.44 -14.80
CA GLU A 27 -5.62 -4.29 -13.34
C GLU A 27 -4.87 -3.03 -12.89
N LEU A 28 -5.64 -1.95 -12.79
CA LEU A 28 -5.20 -0.62 -12.48
C LEU A 28 -5.18 -0.43 -10.95
N PHE A 29 -4.07 -0.78 -10.30
CA PHE A 29 -3.90 -0.61 -8.85
C PHE A 29 -3.78 0.87 -8.47
N ILE A 30 -4.56 1.34 -7.51
CA ILE A 30 -4.50 2.72 -7.01
C ILE A 30 -3.66 2.78 -5.73
N CYS A 31 -2.69 3.69 -5.65
CA CYS A 31 -1.90 3.87 -4.44
C CYS A 31 -2.70 4.60 -3.36
N SER A 32 -2.86 3.97 -2.19
CA SER A 32 -3.59 4.57 -1.05
C SER A 32 -2.95 5.82 -0.43
N LEU A 33 -1.71 6.18 -0.81
CA LEU A 33 -1.00 7.36 -0.28
C LEU A 33 -1.17 8.63 -1.12
N CYS A 34 -1.48 8.48 -2.41
CA CYS A 34 -1.60 9.62 -3.33
C CYS A 34 -2.85 9.56 -4.21
N ALA A 35 -3.64 8.48 -4.10
CA ALA A 35 -4.82 8.22 -4.90
C ALA A 35 -4.58 8.22 -6.44
N THR A 36 -3.35 7.97 -6.88
CA THR A 36 -3.02 7.82 -8.32
C THR A 36 -2.77 6.37 -8.70
N MET A 37 -2.89 6.11 -10.00
CA MET A 37 -2.61 4.79 -10.59
C MET A 37 -1.14 4.40 -10.39
N CYS A 38 -0.92 3.22 -9.82
CA CYS A 38 0.36 2.54 -9.85
C CYS A 38 0.62 2.07 -11.28
N THR A 39 1.74 2.51 -11.83
CA THR A 39 2.16 2.14 -13.19
C THR A 39 3.32 1.17 -13.10
N ASN A 40 3.57 0.40 -14.17
CA ASN A 40 4.78 -0.42 -14.25
C ASN A 40 6.07 0.43 -14.38
N GLN A 41 5.98 1.76 -14.27
CA GLN A 41 7.13 2.66 -14.33
C GLN A 41 7.84 2.73 -12.98
N HIS A 42 9.17 2.63 -13.00
CA HIS A 42 10.05 2.51 -11.84
C HIS A 42 9.77 3.43 -10.63
N LYS A 43 9.22 4.64 -10.85
CA LYS A 43 8.96 5.61 -9.77
C LYS A 43 7.68 5.30 -8.99
N HIS A 44 6.63 4.82 -9.66
CA HIS A 44 5.32 4.55 -9.04
C HIS A 44 4.88 3.10 -9.27
N GLN A 45 5.84 2.20 -9.27
CA GLN A 45 5.58 0.78 -9.33
C GLN A 45 4.85 0.31 -8.07
N LEU A 46 3.86 -0.58 -8.25
CA LEU A 46 3.20 -1.26 -7.16
C LEU A 46 4.21 -2.13 -6.40
N VAL A 47 4.28 -1.98 -5.09
CA VAL A 47 5.12 -2.79 -4.20
C VAL A 47 4.33 -3.26 -3.00
N SER A 48 4.69 -4.45 -2.50
CA SER A 48 4.18 -4.99 -1.23
C SER A 48 5.17 -4.72 -0.10
N THR A 49 4.63 -4.37 1.06
CA THR A 49 5.38 -4.25 2.31
C THR A 49 5.42 -5.58 3.05
N THR A 50 6.30 -5.73 4.05
CA THR A 50 6.38 -6.98 4.84
C THR A 50 5.11 -7.27 5.64
N CYS A 51 4.26 -6.27 5.87
CA CYS A 51 2.93 -6.46 6.47
C CYS A 51 1.82 -6.80 5.46
N GLY A 52 2.15 -6.94 4.17
CA GLY A 52 1.23 -7.34 3.10
C GLY A 52 0.44 -6.21 2.43
N HIS A 53 0.62 -4.96 2.85
CA HIS A 53 -0.06 -3.82 2.25
C HIS A 53 0.67 -3.30 1.00
N LEU A 54 -0.12 -2.84 0.02
CA LEU A 54 0.33 -2.42 -1.29
C LEU A 54 0.38 -0.89 -1.43
N PHE A 55 1.46 -0.38 -2.02
CA PHE A 55 1.65 1.05 -2.26
C PHE A 55 2.48 1.30 -3.52
N GLY A 56 2.51 2.55 -4.00
CA GLY A 56 3.50 2.99 -4.97
C GLY A 56 4.90 3.10 -4.34
N LYS A 57 5.93 2.58 -5.00
CA LYS A 57 7.31 2.47 -4.51
C LYS A 57 7.85 3.77 -3.90
N ASN A 58 7.78 4.89 -4.62
CA ASN A 58 8.27 6.16 -4.09
C ASN A 58 7.42 6.71 -2.94
N CYS A 59 6.11 6.49 -2.96
CA CYS A 59 5.20 6.96 -1.92
C CYS A 59 5.51 6.27 -0.59
N ILE A 60 5.58 4.94 -0.58
CA ILE A 60 5.92 4.22 0.64
C ILE A 60 7.35 4.50 1.08
N ARG A 61 8.31 4.64 0.15
CA ARG A 61 9.70 5.00 0.50
C ARG A 61 9.78 6.36 1.18
N LYS A 62 9.05 7.37 0.70
CA LYS A 62 8.99 8.68 1.35
C LYS A 62 8.41 8.56 2.75
N ARG A 63 7.30 7.84 2.89
CA ARG A 63 6.63 7.69 4.19
C ARG A 63 7.46 6.92 5.22
N LEU A 64 8.17 5.89 4.78
CA LEU A 64 9.09 5.14 5.65
C LEU A 64 10.27 5.98 6.16
N LYS A 65 10.74 6.97 5.39
CA LYS A 65 11.76 7.91 5.88
C LYS A 65 11.24 8.84 6.98
N GLU A 66 9.93 9.12 6.99
CA GLU A 66 9.31 10.00 7.98
C GLU A 66 8.93 9.24 9.27
N THR A 67 8.30 8.06 9.15
CA THR A 67 7.71 7.36 10.30
C THR A 67 8.28 5.97 10.57
N GLY A 68 8.90 5.32 9.58
CA GLY A 68 9.34 3.93 9.69
C GLY A 68 8.21 2.90 9.88
N GLN A 69 6.95 3.29 9.65
CA GLN A 69 5.77 2.47 9.92
C GLN A 69 4.84 2.39 8.70
N CYS A 70 4.09 1.29 8.61
CA CYS A 70 3.05 1.10 7.60
C CYS A 70 1.92 2.12 7.80
N PRO A 71 1.51 2.87 6.77
CA PRO A 71 0.43 3.85 6.87
C PRO A 71 -0.96 3.26 7.12
N LEU A 72 -1.17 1.97 6.83
CA LEU A 72 -2.48 1.32 6.95
C LEU A 72 -2.65 0.53 8.26
N CYS A 73 -1.57 -0.05 8.79
CA CYS A 73 -1.65 -0.90 9.98
C CYS A 73 -0.66 -0.54 11.09
N CYS A 74 0.08 0.56 10.94
CA CYS A 74 1.03 1.08 11.92
C CYS A 74 2.18 0.13 12.32
N LYS A 75 2.29 -1.06 11.69
CA LYS A 75 3.41 -1.97 11.93
C LYS A 75 4.73 -1.35 11.50
N GLN A 76 5.78 -1.56 12.30
CA GLN A 76 7.14 -1.19 11.94
C GLN A 76 7.54 -1.91 10.64
N LEU A 77 8.08 -1.16 9.68
CA LEU A 77 8.54 -1.72 8.42
C LEU A 77 10.05 -1.53 8.31
N GLU A 78 10.76 -2.64 8.15
CA GLU A 78 12.20 -2.61 7.91
C GLU A 78 12.47 -2.33 6.43
N THR A 79 13.39 -1.40 6.16
CA THR A 79 13.89 -1.20 4.81
C THR A 79 14.99 -2.24 4.55
N ARG A 80 14.78 -3.12 3.57
CA ARG A 80 15.83 -4.03 3.13
C ARG A 80 16.93 -3.16 2.52
N ARG A 81 18.09 -3.07 3.19
CA ARG A 81 19.28 -2.43 2.61
C ARG A 81 19.63 -3.24 1.36
N GLU A 82 19.50 -2.63 0.18
CA GLU A 82 20.13 -3.13 -1.03
C GLU A 82 21.63 -3.14 -0.72
N LYS A 83 22.19 -4.33 -0.44
CA LYS A 83 23.64 -4.52 -0.44
C LYS A 83 24.09 -4.24 -1.87
N GLN A 84 24.69 -3.07 -2.09
CA GLN A 84 25.55 -2.81 -3.24
C GLN A 84 26.82 -3.65 -3.09
#